data_AF-A0A117NBQ5-F1
#
_entry.id   AF-A0A117NBQ5-F1
#
_cell.length_a   1.000
_cell.length_b   1.000
_cell.length_c   1.000
_cell.angle_alpha   90.00
_cell.angle_beta   90.00
_cell.angle_gamma   90.00
#
_symmetry.space_group_name_H-M   'P 1'
#
loop_
_entity.id
_entity.type
_entity.pdbx_description
1 polymer ?
#
loop_
_entity_poly.entity_id
_entity_poly.type
_entity_poly.pdbx_seq_one_letter_code
_entity_poly.pdbx_strand_id
1 'polypeptide(L)'
;MYSSAVEFFADLLAQSYVREVNEGAAFVWCAEWYKHPEALIRMEAIWRAWEHLRLEPALGVSTWWLNHADPHMRVLMDKEGPFKKCAYDGHKPARAAGLAALPHTEPETGIFG
;
A
#
# COMPACT_ATOMS: atom_id res chain seq x y z
N MET A 1 13.01 10.74 6.86
CA MET A 1 13.21 10.18 5.51
C MET A 1 13.22 8.70 5.71
N TYR A 2 12.35 7.99 5.01
CA TYR A 2 12.27 6.53 5.14
C TYR A 2 13.46 5.90 4.40
N SER A 3 13.89 4.71 4.83
CA SER A 3 14.99 3.97 4.21
C SER A 3 14.54 3.09 3.05
N SER A 4 13.23 2.80 2.95
CA SER A 4 12.65 1.98 1.88
C SER A 4 11.15 2.26 1.68
N ALA A 5 10.61 1.80 0.54
CA ALA A 5 9.17 1.80 0.29
C ALA A 5 8.37 0.97 1.31
N VAL A 6 8.99 -0.06 1.89
CA VAL A 6 8.37 -0.92 2.91
C VAL A 6 8.19 -0.14 4.21
N GLU A 7 9.23 0.52 4.69
CA GLU A 7 9.17 1.35 5.90
C GLU A 7 8.19 2.52 5.71
N PHE A 8 8.28 3.21 4.57
CA PHE A 8 7.33 4.25 4.19
C PHE A 8 5.88 3.75 4.21
N PHE A 9 5.64 2.56 3.68
CA PHE A 9 4.31 1.97 3.69
C PHE A 9 3.83 1.70 5.12
N ALA A 10 4.62 1.00 5.94
CA ALA A 10 4.23 0.62 7.30
C ALA A 10 3.93 1.85 8.20
N ASP A 11 4.80 2.85 8.12
CA ASP A 11 4.78 3.99 9.05
C ASP A 11 3.83 5.11 8.64
N LEU A 12 3.53 5.25 7.35
CA LEU A 12 2.69 6.34 6.85
C LEU A 12 1.50 5.85 6.02
N LEU A 13 1.77 5.12 4.93
CA LEU A 13 0.72 4.87 3.94
C LEU A 13 -0.33 3.92 4.48
N ALA A 14 0.07 2.83 5.14
CA ALA A 14 -0.84 1.86 5.72
C ALA A 14 -1.79 2.52 6.74
N GLN A 15 -1.25 3.41 7.58
CA GLN A 15 -2.03 4.14 8.58
C GLN A 15 -3.00 5.15 7.95
N SER A 16 -2.69 5.65 6.76
CA SER A 16 -3.56 6.57 6.01
C SER A 16 -4.72 5.87 5.29
N TYR A 17 -4.64 4.56 5.09
CA TYR A 17 -5.63 3.76 4.34
C TYR A 17 -6.43 2.82 5.26
N VAL A 18 -7.18 3.39 6.22
CA VAL A 18 -8.07 2.60 7.09
C VAL A 18 -9.32 2.17 6.32
N ARG A 19 -9.28 1.00 5.68
CA ARG A 19 -10.37 0.49 4.83
C ARG A 19 -10.66 -0.99 5.12
N GLU A 20 -11.92 -1.37 5.02
CA GLU A 20 -12.28 -2.80 4.96
C GLU A 20 -11.81 -3.40 3.62
N VAL A 21 -11.17 -4.56 3.68
CA VAL A 21 -10.56 -5.25 2.54
C VAL A 21 -10.90 -6.74 2.55
N ASN A 22 -10.84 -7.36 1.38
CA ASN A 22 -11.06 -8.79 1.14
C ASN A 22 -12.51 -9.26 1.33
N GLU A 23 -12.77 -10.16 2.26
CA GLU A 23 -14.04 -10.93 2.32
C GLU A 23 -15.28 -10.02 2.45
N GLY A 24 -16.10 -9.99 1.40
CA GLY A 24 -17.30 -9.16 1.34
C GLY A 24 -17.05 -7.66 1.15
N ALA A 25 -15.80 -7.21 1.13
CA ALA A 25 -15.43 -5.81 1.02
C ALA A 25 -15.46 -5.29 -0.42
N ALA A 26 -15.44 -3.96 -0.55
CA ALA A 26 -15.31 -3.29 -1.85
C ALA A 26 -13.88 -3.35 -2.41
N PHE A 27 -12.87 -3.48 -1.55
CA PHE A 27 -11.45 -3.44 -1.90
C PHE A 27 -10.78 -4.79 -1.66
N VAL A 28 -9.73 -5.09 -2.42
CA VAL A 28 -8.87 -6.25 -2.24
C VAL A 28 -7.50 -5.81 -1.75
N TRP A 29 -6.88 -6.57 -0.86
CA TRP A 29 -5.53 -6.29 -0.38
C TRP A 29 -4.77 -7.55 0.03
N CYS A 30 -3.47 -7.58 -0.24
CA CYS A 30 -2.57 -8.65 0.18
C CYS A 30 -1.66 -8.15 1.31
N ALA A 31 -1.63 -8.85 2.45
CA ALA A 31 -0.73 -8.49 3.56
C ALA A 31 0.75 -8.68 3.23
N GLU A 32 1.05 -9.56 2.28
CA GLU A 32 2.38 -9.81 1.74
C GLU A 32 2.55 -9.08 0.41
N TRP A 33 2.01 -7.86 0.28
CA TRP A 33 2.02 -7.07 -0.96
C TRP A 33 3.43 -6.95 -1.57
N TYR A 34 4.48 -6.89 -0.75
CA TYR A 34 5.87 -6.78 -1.20
C TYR A 34 6.34 -7.99 -2.01
N LYS A 35 5.67 -9.15 -1.90
CA LYS A 35 5.93 -10.35 -2.71
C LYS A 35 5.39 -10.23 -4.14
N HIS A 36 4.61 -9.18 -4.44
CA HIS A 36 4.09 -8.90 -5.78
C HIS A 36 4.97 -7.86 -6.48
N PRO A 37 5.69 -8.21 -7.56
CA PRO A 37 6.58 -7.27 -8.26
C PRO A 37 5.88 -6.00 -8.73
N GLU A 38 4.64 -6.12 -9.23
CA GLU A 38 3.85 -4.95 -9.62
C GLU A 38 3.54 -4.04 -8.42
N ALA A 39 3.20 -4.61 -7.27
CA ALA A 39 2.93 -3.81 -6.07
C ALA A 39 4.18 -3.14 -5.53
N LEU A 40 5.31 -3.84 -5.54
CA LEU A 40 6.59 -3.31 -5.11
C LEU A 40 7.00 -2.07 -5.92
N ILE A 41 6.96 -2.17 -7.26
CA ILE A 41 7.32 -1.05 -8.14
C ILE A 41 6.34 0.13 -7.99
N ARG A 42 5.04 -0.14 -7.85
CA ARG A 42 4.05 0.91 -7.58
C ARG A 42 4.29 1.59 -6.23
N MET A 43 4.61 0.83 -5.19
CA MET A 43 4.89 1.39 -3.86
C MET A 43 6.16 2.24 -3.87
N GLU A 44 7.20 1.80 -4.57
CA GLU A 44 8.42 2.58 -4.80
C GLU A 44 8.12 3.92 -5.48
N ALA A 45 7.23 3.93 -6.49
CA ALA A 45 6.81 5.16 -7.15
C ALA A 45 6.05 6.12 -6.21
N ILE A 46 5.13 5.59 -5.40
CA ILE A 46 4.40 6.37 -4.39
C ILE A 46 5.37 6.99 -3.38
N TRP A 47 6.31 6.21 -2.87
CA TRP A 47 7.29 6.64 -1.88
C TRP A 47 8.25 7.70 -2.43
N ARG A 48 8.81 7.49 -3.62
CA ARG A 48 9.70 8.48 -4.25
C ARG A 48 9.00 9.82 -4.50
N ALA A 49 7.74 9.77 -4.95
CA ALA A 49 6.94 10.98 -5.10
C ALA A 49 6.68 11.67 -3.76
N TRP A 50 6.46 10.92 -2.68
CA TRP A 50 6.32 11.47 -1.33
C TRP A 50 7.60 12.19 -0.88
N GLU A 51 8.76 11.56 -0.99
CA GLU A 51 10.03 12.17 -0.55
C GLU A 51 10.33 13.49 -1.27
N HIS A 52 9.94 13.60 -2.53
CA HIS A 52 10.04 14.85 -3.28
C HIS A 52 8.98 15.87 -2.85
N LEU A 53 7.70 15.51 -2.93
CA LEU A 53 6.58 16.45 -2.75
C LEU A 53 6.33 16.85 -1.30
N ARG A 54 6.79 16.09 -0.30
CA ARG A 54 6.66 16.47 1.12
C ARG A 54 7.48 17.73 1.48
N LEU A 55 8.45 18.10 0.64
CA LEU A 55 9.28 19.29 0.81
C LEU A 55 8.64 20.52 0.15
N GLU A 56 7.69 20.32 -0.76
CA GLU A 56 6.99 21.41 -1.44
C GLU A 56 5.96 22.05 -0.51
N PRO A 57 6.11 23.34 -0.18
CA PRO A 57 5.17 24.03 0.70
C PRO A 57 3.79 24.20 0.03
N ALA A 58 2.78 24.48 0.83
CA ALA A 58 1.37 24.66 0.45
C ALA A 58 0.65 23.40 -0.07
N LEU A 59 0.91 22.98 -1.31
CA LEU A 59 0.08 21.97 -2.00
C LEU A 59 0.76 20.62 -2.19
N GLY A 60 2.04 20.45 -1.84
CA GLY A 60 2.82 19.24 -2.11
C GLY A 60 2.13 17.94 -1.67
N VAL A 61 1.59 17.90 -0.46
CA VAL A 61 0.85 16.74 0.07
C VAL A 61 -0.44 16.47 -0.73
N SER A 62 -1.18 17.52 -1.09
CA SER A 62 -2.41 17.37 -1.89
C SER A 62 -2.10 16.86 -3.29
N THR A 63 -1.06 17.42 -3.93
CA THR A 63 -0.57 16.96 -5.24
C THR A 63 -0.09 15.50 -5.17
N TRP A 64 0.60 15.12 -4.11
CA TRP A 64 1.04 13.75 -3.90
C TRP A 64 -0.13 12.76 -3.82
N TRP A 65 -1.17 13.09 -3.05
CA TRP A 65 -2.37 12.27 -2.98
C TRP A 65 -3.05 12.10 -4.35
N LEU A 66 -3.36 13.22 -5.00
CA LEU A 66 -4.15 13.24 -6.22
C LEU A 66 -3.46 12.59 -7.41
N ASN A 67 -2.15 12.81 -7.56
CA ASN A 67 -1.42 12.40 -8.76
C ASN A 67 -0.61 11.11 -8.57
N HIS A 68 -0.32 10.70 -7.33
CA HIS A 68 0.56 9.57 -7.06
C HIS A 68 -0.08 8.51 -6.16
N ALA A 69 -0.47 8.87 -4.93
CA ALA A 69 -0.97 7.87 -3.99
C ALA A 69 -2.30 7.24 -4.44
N ASP A 70 -3.35 8.06 -4.65
CA ASP A 70 -4.68 7.57 -4.98
C ASP A 70 -4.73 6.78 -6.30
N PRO A 71 -4.09 7.23 -7.40
CA PRO A 71 -4.11 6.47 -8.65
C PRO A 71 -3.46 5.09 -8.53
N HIS A 72 -2.31 4.99 -7.85
CA HIS A 72 -1.65 3.70 -7.67
C HIS A 72 -2.42 2.79 -6.71
N MET A 73 -2.91 3.33 -5.60
CA MET A 73 -3.68 2.56 -4.62
C MET A 73 -5.02 2.10 -5.17
N ARG A 74 -5.67 2.88 -6.04
CA ARG A 74 -6.87 2.44 -6.77
C ARG A 74 -6.62 1.17 -7.57
N VAL A 75 -5.50 1.09 -8.29
CA VAL A 75 -5.16 -0.10 -9.07
C VAL A 75 -4.82 -1.28 -8.16
N LEU A 76 -4.03 -1.04 -7.10
CA LEU A 76 -3.65 -2.08 -6.15
C LEU A 76 -4.86 -2.69 -5.45
N MET A 77 -5.84 -1.86 -5.09
CA MET A 77 -7.01 -2.29 -4.32
C MET A 77 -8.19 -2.76 -5.18
N ASP A 78 -8.06 -2.73 -6.50
CA ASP A 78 -9.09 -3.18 -7.44
C ASP A 78 -9.29 -4.71 -7.35
N LYS A 79 -10.55 -5.16 -7.48
CA LYS A 79 -10.88 -6.60 -7.47
C LYS A 79 -10.28 -7.36 -8.65
N GLU A 80 -10.04 -6.65 -9.75
CA GLU A 80 -9.38 -7.13 -10.95
C GLU A 80 -7.89 -6.77 -10.99
N GLY A 81 -7.39 -6.16 -9.91
CA GLY A 81 -6.00 -5.73 -9.76
C GLY A 81 -5.01 -6.86 -9.41
N PRO A 82 -3.76 -6.49 -9.09
CA PRO A 82 -2.66 -7.45 -8.91
C PRO A 82 -2.85 -8.42 -7.74
N PHE A 83 -3.72 -8.08 -6.79
CA PHE A 83 -4.04 -8.92 -5.62
C PHE A 83 -5.28 -9.79 -5.81
N LYS A 84 -5.91 -9.79 -6.99
CA LYS A 84 -7.13 -10.58 -7.27
C LYS A 84 -7.04 -12.00 -6.73
N LYS A 85 -5.96 -12.72 -7.06
CA LYS A 85 -5.78 -14.13 -6.65
C LYS A 85 -5.58 -14.31 -5.14
N CYS A 86 -5.01 -13.32 -4.45
CA CYS A 86 -4.74 -13.36 -3.02
C CYS A 86 -6.00 -13.29 -2.16
N ALA A 87 -7.02 -12.57 -2.64
CA ALA A 87 -8.32 -12.51 -1.98
C ALA A 87 -9.05 -13.87 -1.97
N TYR A 88 -8.77 -14.74 -2.96
CA TYR A 88 -9.50 -16.00 -3.15
C TYR A 88 -8.69 -17.25 -2.75
N ASP A 89 -7.42 -17.33 -3.14
CA ASP A 89 -6.60 -18.57 -3.06
C ASP A 89 -5.43 -18.51 -2.05
N GLY A 90 -5.28 -17.41 -1.30
CA GLY A 90 -4.30 -17.29 -0.22
C GLY A 90 -3.34 -16.11 -0.38
N HIS A 91 -3.58 -15.07 0.43
CA HIS A 91 -2.67 -14.28 1.27
C HIS A 91 -3.56 -13.41 2.20
N LYS A 92 -4.37 -14.07 3.03
CA LYS A 92 -5.46 -13.44 3.82
C LYS A 92 -5.03 -13.15 5.27
N PRO A 93 -5.07 -11.89 5.72
CA PRO A 93 -5.59 -11.59 7.04
C PRO A 93 -7.13 -11.45 6.95
N ALA A 94 -7.84 -12.03 7.92
CA ALA A 94 -9.29 -12.02 8.02
C ALA A 94 -9.87 -10.60 8.12
N ARG A 95 -11.21 -10.49 8.00
CA ARG A 95 -11.99 -9.29 8.34
C ARG A 95 -11.51 -8.70 9.66
N ALA A 96 -10.68 -7.67 9.58
CA ALA A 96 -10.20 -6.99 10.75
C ALA A 96 -11.21 -5.88 11.07
N ALA A 97 -12.22 -6.25 11.87
CA ALA A 97 -13.07 -5.26 12.53
C ALA A 97 -12.18 -4.42 13.45
N GLY A 98 -12.09 -3.11 13.22
CA GLY A 98 -11.30 -2.19 14.03
C GLY A 98 -9.85 -1.97 13.57
N LEU A 99 -9.56 -2.03 12.26
CA LEU A 99 -8.21 -1.73 11.74
C LEU A 99 -7.76 -0.31 12.10
N ALA A 100 -6.52 -0.19 12.58
CA ALA A 100 -5.79 1.07 12.70
C ALA A 100 -4.99 1.40 11.42
N ALA A 101 -4.77 0.42 10.53
CA ALA A 101 -3.97 0.55 9.30
C ALA A 101 -4.31 -0.56 8.29
N LEU A 102 -3.87 -0.44 7.04
CA LEU A 102 -3.92 -1.56 6.08
C LEU A 102 -3.14 -2.77 6.62
N PRO A 103 -3.71 -3.98 6.53
CA PRO A 103 -3.01 -5.19 6.96
C PRO A 103 -1.72 -5.39 6.18
N HIS A 104 -0.61 -5.63 6.88
CA HIS A 104 0.66 -5.95 6.24
C HIS A 104 1.52 -6.82 7.14
N THR A 105 2.47 -7.50 6.51
CA THR A 105 3.51 -8.28 7.17
C THR A 105 4.85 -7.63 6.86
N GLU A 106 5.78 -7.69 7.82
CA GLU A 106 7.15 -7.28 7.57
C GLU A 106 7.82 -8.27 6.60
N PRO A 107 8.62 -7.78 5.63
CA PRO A 107 9.41 -8.65 4.79
C PRO A 107 10.42 -9.47 5.59
N GLU A 108 10.64 -10.71 5.17
CA GLU A 108 11.72 -11.52 5.69
C GLU A 108 13.09 -10.87 5.44
N THR A 109 13.97 -10.93 6.44
CA THR A 109 15.29 -10.31 6.41
C THR A 109 16.07 -10.75 5.17
N GLY A 110 16.48 -9.80 4.32
CA GLY A 110 17.33 -10.06 3.15
C GLY A 110 16.66 -9.94 1.78
N ILE A 111 15.34 -9.67 1.69
CA ILE A 111 14.68 -9.41 0.38
C ILE A 111 15.15 -8.09 -0.26
N PHE A 112 15.60 -7.13 0.54
CA PHE A 112 16.00 -5.79 0.09
C PHE A 112 17.45 -5.42 0.44
N GLY A 113 18.29 -6.44 0.66
CA GLY A 113 19.72 -6.27 0.98
C GLY A 113 20.58 -5.89 -0.21
#